data_AF-A0A7W0QWG7-F1
#
_entry.id   AF-A0A7W0QWG7-F1
#
_cell.length_a   1.000
_cell.length_b   1.000
_cell.length_c   1.000
_cell.angle_alpha   90.00
_cell.angle_beta   90.00
_cell.angle_gamma   90.00
#
_symmetry.space_group_name_H-M   'P 1'
#
loop_
_entity.id
_entity.type
_entity.pdbx_description
1 polymer ?
#
loop_
_entity_poly.entity_id
_entity_poly.type
_entity_poly.pdbx_seq_one_letter_code
_entity_poly.pdbx_strand_id
1 'polypeptide(L)'
;MLSIGKLGQGQEAYYDETVAEGAEEYYVRHGEAPGRWMGRSAARLELVGEVDGGDLASLLGHLDPRTGKPLTLGRSAPKVAGFDLTVRRAVAGVKASYRAGRRRVYRPWIPEPGMWAQWDWGQGQRVEGRATNLFCARLAWSRTRVIVPTWDRTLPTLIGCLDRAMRAFGGCPTY
;
A
#
# COMPACT_ATOMS: atom_id res chain seq x y z
N MET A 1 1.45 -3.27 23.15
CA MET A 1 2.76 -2.84 23.69
C MET A 1 3.16 -1.53 23.04
N LEU A 2 3.44 -0.52 23.87
CA LEU A 2 4.08 0.74 23.46
C LEU A 2 5.60 0.55 23.47
N SER A 3 6.31 1.17 22.53
CA SER A 3 7.77 1.31 22.53
C SER A 3 8.11 2.75 22.88
N ILE A 4 9.15 2.97 23.69
CA ILE A 4 9.62 4.32 24.05
C ILE A 4 11.11 4.41 23.71
N GLY A 5 11.46 5.28 22.77
CA GLY A 5 12.84 5.62 22.40
C GLY A 5 13.26 6.98 22.95
N LYS A 6 14.57 7.23 23.06
CA LYS A 6 15.11 8.58 23.29
C LYS A 6 15.52 9.16 21.94
N LEU A 7 15.16 10.42 21.68
CA LEU A 7 15.68 11.19 20.57
C LEU A 7 16.94 11.93 21.04
N GLY A 8 18.05 11.71 20.33
CA GLY A 8 19.25 12.54 20.41
C GLY A 8 19.37 13.43 19.17
N GLN A 9 20.22 14.45 19.22
CA GLN A 9 20.57 15.24 18.04
C GLN A 9 21.14 14.34 16.93
N GLY A 10 20.77 14.58 15.68
CA GLY A 10 21.20 13.77 14.53
C GLY A 10 20.35 12.50 14.32
N GLN A 11 19.07 12.53 14.69
CA GLN A 11 18.09 11.49 14.33
C GLN A 11 16.91 12.04 13.51
N GLU A 12 16.98 13.31 13.09
CA GLU A 12 15.93 13.99 12.31
C GLU A 12 15.65 13.34 10.94
N ALA A 13 16.67 12.77 10.29
CA ALA A 13 16.62 12.25 8.91
C ALA A 13 15.58 11.13 8.64
N TYR A 14 14.94 10.57 9.67
CA TYR A 14 13.89 9.56 9.51
C TYR A 14 12.57 10.11 8.91
N TYR A 15 12.38 11.43 8.90
CA TYR A 15 11.11 12.05 8.50
C TYR A 15 11.08 12.62 7.06
N ASP A 16 12.22 12.99 6.48
CA ASP A 16 12.28 13.62 5.13
C ASP A 16 12.00 12.64 3.97
N GLU A 17 12.23 11.34 4.16
CA GLU A 17 12.37 10.36 3.06
C GLU A 17 11.04 9.87 2.46
N THR A 18 9.88 10.39 2.90
CA THR A 18 8.57 9.74 2.69
C THR A 18 7.80 10.18 1.43
N VAL A 19 8.37 11.06 0.58
CA VAL A 19 7.62 11.71 -0.53
C VAL A 19 8.23 11.47 -1.93
N ALA A 20 8.57 10.21 -2.21
CA ALA A 20 8.76 9.66 -3.57
C ALA A 20 8.62 8.11 -3.54
N GLU A 21 8.01 7.40 -4.49
CA GLU A 21 7.10 7.81 -5.58
C GLU A 21 5.82 6.89 -5.46
N GLY A 22 5.26 6.12 -6.40
CA GLY A 22 5.39 6.10 -7.86
C GLY A 22 4.57 5.02 -8.56
N ALA A 23 4.19 5.30 -9.82
CA ALA A 23 3.60 4.48 -10.90
C ALA A 23 2.83 3.14 -10.67
N GLU A 24 2.53 2.68 -9.45
CA GLU A 24 1.71 1.48 -9.15
C GLU A 24 0.43 1.84 -8.36
N GLU A 25 -0.28 2.88 -8.77
CA GLU A 25 -1.39 3.47 -8.00
C GLU A 25 -2.72 2.67 -8.03
N TYR A 26 -2.79 1.56 -8.78
CA TYR A 26 -4.07 0.93 -9.17
C TYR A 26 -4.85 0.21 -8.04
N TYR A 27 -4.26 -0.09 -6.88
CA TYR A 27 -5.02 -0.68 -5.76
C TYR A 27 -4.70 -0.24 -4.33
N VAL A 28 -3.45 0.11 -3.96
CA VAL A 28 -3.13 0.34 -2.53
C VAL A 28 -2.05 1.41 -2.28
N ARG A 29 -2.38 2.68 -2.40
CA ARG A 29 -1.52 3.78 -1.94
C ARG A 29 -1.32 3.70 -0.41
N HIS A 30 -0.11 3.36 0.05
CA HIS A 30 0.30 3.37 1.46
C HIS A 30 1.33 4.48 1.70
N GLY A 31 0.85 5.69 1.97
CA GLY A 31 1.61 6.66 2.79
C GLY A 31 1.21 6.51 4.25
N GLU A 32 2.09 6.87 5.19
CA GLU A 32 1.63 7.15 6.56
C GLU A 32 0.94 8.53 6.59
N ALA A 33 -0.02 8.72 7.51
CA ALA A 33 -0.67 10.02 7.66
C ALA A 33 0.30 11.01 8.33
N PRO A 34 0.34 12.28 7.89
CA PRO A 34 1.34 13.23 8.38
C PRO A 34 1.18 13.51 9.88
N GLY A 35 2.30 13.82 10.53
CA GLY A 35 2.34 14.16 11.96
C GLY A 35 1.51 15.41 12.26
N ARG A 36 0.94 15.51 13.46
CA ARG A 36 0.14 16.68 13.86
C ARG A 36 0.54 17.20 15.23
N TRP A 37 0.60 18.53 15.36
CA TRP A 37 0.91 19.20 16.62
C TRP A 37 -0.21 19.00 17.65
N MET A 38 0.16 18.57 18.86
CA MET A 38 -0.77 18.17 19.91
C MET A 38 -0.32 18.62 21.31
N GLY A 39 -1.28 18.93 22.17
CA GLY A 39 -1.06 19.24 23.59
C GLY A 39 -0.93 20.74 23.90
N ARG A 40 -1.06 21.08 25.19
CA ARG A 40 -1.16 22.47 25.67
C ARG A 40 0.08 23.33 25.40
N SER A 41 1.26 22.73 25.25
CA SER A 41 2.49 23.46 24.92
C SER A 41 2.57 23.85 23.45
N ALA A 42 2.03 23.02 22.53
CA ALA A 42 2.00 23.34 21.11
C ALA A 42 1.18 24.62 20.85
N ALA A 43 0.00 24.72 21.46
CA ALA A 43 -0.83 25.93 21.42
C ALA A 43 -0.19 27.18 22.06
N ARG A 44 0.83 27.03 22.93
CA ARG A 44 1.61 28.14 23.52
C ARG A 44 2.80 28.58 22.67
N LEU A 45 3.21 27.74 21.72
CA LEU A 45 4.29 27.99 20.77
C LEU A 45 3.75 28.22 19.34
N GLU A 46 2.44 28.44 19.22
CA GLU A 46 1.74 28.66 17.94
C GLU A 46 2.02 27.54 16.91
N LEU A 47 2.09 26.31 17.43
CA LEU A 47 2.23 25.05 16.68
C LEU A 47 0.86 24.39 16.57
N VAL A 48 0.26 24.44 15.38
CA VAL A 48 -1.12 24.00 15.12
C VAL A 48 -1.20 23.28 13.78
N GLY A 49 -1.96 22.18 13.72
CA GLY A 49 -2.19 21.45 12.47
C GLY A 49 -1.11 20.40 12.21
N GLU A 50 -0.51 20.44 11.03
CA GLU A 50 0.51 19.49 10.57
C GLU A 50 1.89 19.81 11.17
N VAL A 51 2.75 18.80 11.30
CA VAL A 51 4.14 18.96 11.78
C VAL A 51 5.03 19.36 10.61
N ASP A 52 5.53 20.60 10.65
CA ASP A 52 6.63 21.04 9.80
C ASP A 52 7.99 20.51 10.32
N GLY A 53 8.89 20.18 9.40
CA GLY A 53 10.21 19.62 9.71
C GLY A 53 11.17 20.62 10.36
N GLY A 54 11.12 21.90 9.98
CA GLY A 54 11.91 22.98 10.57
C GLY A 54 11.42 23.35 11.98
N ASP A 55 10.11 23.38 12.20
CA ASP A 55 9.51 23.52 13.53
C ASP A 55 9.95 22.37 14.45
N LEU A 56 9.91 21.12 13.96
CA LEU A 56 10.33 19.94 14.71
C LEU A 56 11.83 19.94 15.03
N ALA A 57 12.68 20.25 14.05
CA ALA A 57 14.13 20.35 14.24
C ALA A 57 14.48 21.45 15.26
N SER A 58 13.78 22.59 15.22
CA SER A 58 13.94 23.68 16.19
C SER A 58 13.65 23.22 17.62
N LEU A 59 12.53 22.50 17.84
CA LEU A 59 12.20 21.94 19.16
C LEU A 59 13.24 20.91 19.64
N LEU A 60 13.73 20.04 18.75
CA LEU A 60 14.76 19.04 19.07
C LEU A 60 16.13 19.70 19.34
N GLY A 61 16.40 20.87 18.75
CA GLY A 61 17.49 21.77 19.09
C GLY A 61 17.28 22.59 20.37
N HIS A 62 16.15 22.40 21.08
CA HIS A 62 15.72 23.15 22.26
C HIS A 62 15.48 24.66 22.03
N LEU A 63 15.14 25.04 20.79
CA LEU A 63 14.78 26.39 20.39
C LEU A 63 13.26 26.54 20.21
N ASP A 64 12.76 27.73 20.50
CA ASP A 64 11.41 28.17 20.16
C ASP A 64 11.29 28.37 18.63
N PRO A 65 10.44 27.63 17.91
CA PRO A 65 10.31 27.74 16.45
C PRO A 65 9.73 29.09 15.96
N ARG A 66 9.17 29.92 16.86
CA ARG A 66 8.62 31.24 16.53
C ARG A 66 9.56 32.38 16.88
N THR A 67 10.46 32.20 17.85
CA THR A 67 11.35 33.29 18.33
C THR A 67 12.85 32.97 18.31
N GLY A 68 13.25 31.74 18.00
CA GLY A 68 14.65 31.28 17.99
C GLY A 68 15.31 31.22 19.37
N LYS A 69 14.57 31.47 20.45
CA LYS A 69 15.11 31.55 21.82
C LYS A 69 15.21 30.17 22.47
N PRO A 70 16.20 29.93 23.36
CA PRO A 70 16.28 28.67 24.10
C PRO A 70 15.04 28.43 24.99
N LEU A 71 14.41 27.27 24.84
CA LEU A 71 13.28 26.83 25.66
C LEU A 71 13.68 26.38 27.07
N THR A 72 14.98 26.19 27.33
CA THR A 72 15.51 25.67 28.60
C THR A 72 16.45 26.67 29.29
N LEU A 73 16.07 27.12 30.49
CA LEU A 73 16.81 28.10 31.31
C LEU A 73 17.98 27.49 32.12
N GLY A 74 18.57 26.38 31.66
CA GLY A 74 19.53 25.58 32.42
C GLY A 74 21.00 25.93 32.17
N ARG A 75 21.87 25.73 33.17
CA ARG A 75 23.35 25.86 33.06
C ARG A 75 24.03 24.78 32.19
N SER A 76 23.26 23.96 31.47
CA SER A 76 23.75 22.86 30.65
C SER A 76 22.77 22.59 29.51
N ALA A 77 23.29 22.33 28.31
CA ALA A 77 22.48 21.80 27.21
C ALA A 77 21.83 20.47 27.63
N PRO A 78 20.55 20.22 27.31
CA PRO A 78 19.91 18.94 27.64
C PRO A 78 20.55 17.79 26.86
N LYS A 79 20.64 16.61 27.48
CA LYS A 79 21.25 15.40 26.88
C LYS A 79 20.28 14.50 26.12
N VAL A 80 19.01 14.91 26.02
CA VAL A 80 17.92 14.18 25.35
C VAL A 80 17.00 15.22 24.73
N ALA A 81 16.84 15.19 23.41
CA ALA A 81 16.02 16.13 22.66
C ALA A 81 14.51 15.88 22.89
N GLY A 82 14.13 14.61 22.99
CA GLY A 82 12.76 14.18 23.25
C GLY A 82 12.64 12.66 23.42
N PHE A 83 11.41 12.15 23.38
CA PHE A 83 11.12 10.73 23.39
C PHE A 83 10.22 10.35 22.20
N ASP A 84 10.57 9.29 21.48
CA ASP A 84 9.69 8.63 20.51
C ASP A 84 8.75 7.66 21.22
N LEU A 85 7.48 7.61 20.83
CA LEU A 85 6.42 6.79 21.44
C LEU A 85 5.69 5.95 20.37
N THR A 86 6.38 4.96 19.79
CA THR A 86 5.83 4.13 18.70
C THR A 86 5.00 2.93 19.18
N VAL A 87 3.77 2.80 18.67
CA VAL A 87 2.91 1.61 18.83
C VAL A 87 3.05 0.58 17.70
N ARG A 88 4.02 0.77 16.79
CA ARG A 88 4.20 -0.01 15.54
C ARG A 88 4.13 -1.54 15.71
N ARG A 89 4.73 -2.09 16.77
CA ARG A 89 4.70 -3.55 17.07
C ARG A 89 3.28 -4.04 17.41
N ALA A 90 2.50 -3.26 18.16
CA ALA A 90 1.10 -3.59 18.47
C ALA A 90 0.21 -3.50 17.22
N VAL A 91 0.37 -2.44 16.43
CA VAL A 91 -0.36 -2.25 15.17
C VAL A 91 -0.02 -3.34 14.16
N ALA A 92 1.23 -3.78 14.07
CA ALA A 92 1.63 -4.91 13.22
C ALA A 92 0.94 -6.22 13.65
N GLY A 93 0.88 -6.51 14.95
CA GLY A 93 0.15 -7.67 15.47
C GLY A 93 -1.36 -7.61 15.15
N VAL A 94 -2.00 -6.46 15.38
CA VAL A 94 -3.43 -6.27 15.06
C VAL A 94 -3.68 -6.36 13.55
N LYS A 95 -2.82 -5.76 12.70
CA LYS A 95 -2.89 -5.90 11.24
C LYS A 95 -2.69 -7.35 10.81
N ALA A 96 -1.83 -8.13 11.47
CA ALA A 96 -1.64 -9.55 11.18
C ALA A 96 -2.90 -10.38 11.54
N SER A 97 -3.48 -10.20 12.72
CA SER A 97 -4.72 -10.88 13.13
C SER A 97 -5.93 -10.47 12.26
N TYR A 98 -6.06 -9.19 11.92
CA TYR A 98 -7.05 -8.69 10.97
C TYR A 98 -6.89 -9.39 9.62
N ARG A 99 -5.66 -9.40 9.08
CA ARG A 99 -5.35 -10.08 7.80
C ARG A 99 -5.61 -11.58 7.88
N ALA A 100 -5.39 -12.23 9.02
CA ALA A 100 -5.68 -13.66 9.20
C ALA A 100 -7.19 -13.95 9.16
N GLY A 101 -8.01 -13.21 9.92
CA GLY A 101 -9.47 -13.37 9.92
C GLY A 101 -10.17 -12.85 8.66
N ARG A 102 -9.51 -11.98 7.87
CA ARG A 102 -10.04 -11.39 6.62
C ARG A 102 -9.18 -11.70 5.39
N ARG A 103 -8.48 -12.85 5.35
CA ARG A 103 -8.00 -13.39 4.06
C ARG A 103 -9.22 -13.60 3.16
N ARG A 104 -9.07 -13.49 1.84
CA ARG A 104 -10.09 -14.01 0.91
C ARG A 104 -10.21 -15.51 1.17
N VAL A 105 -11.20 -15.90 1.97
CA VAL A 105 -11.62 -17.30 2.08
C VAL A 105 -12.24 -17.64 0.74
N TYR A 106 -11.44 -18.20 -0.16
CA TYR A 106 -11.94 -18.93 -1.30
C TYR A 106 -12.74 -20.10 -0.75
N ARG A 107 -14.04 -19.90 -0.56
CA ARG A 107 -15.01 -20.99 -0.51
C ARG A 107 -14.79 -21.74 -1.83
N PRO A 108 -14.43 -23.03 -1.81
CA PRO A 108 -14.38 -23.81 -3.04
C PRO A 108 -15.82 -24.02 -3.52
N TRP A 109 -16.33 -23.00 -4.22
CA TRP A 109 -17.56 -23.14 -4.99
C TRP A 109 -17.28 -24.17 -6.08
N ILE A 110 -18.02 -25.27 -6.01
CA ILE A 110 -17.96 -26.34 -6.97
C ILE A 110 -18.95 -25.96 -8.07
N PRO A 111 -18.51 -25.50 -9.25
CA PRO A 111 -19.42 -25.21 -10.35
C PRO A 111 -20.16 -26.48 -10.77
N GLU A 112 -21.39 -26.32 -11.23
CA GLU A 112 -22.10 -27.41 -11.92
C GLU A 112 -21.36 -27.79 -13.22
N PRO A 113 -21.21 -29.09 -13.53
CA PRO A 113 -20.61 -29.54 -14.78
C PRO A 113 -21.24 -28.88 -16.01
N GLY A 114 -20.41 -28.37 -16.92
CA GLY A 114 -20.87 -27.78 -18.18
C GLY A 114 -21.54 -26.40 -18.09
N MET A 115 -22.11 -25.99 -16.96
CA MET A 115 -22.80 -24.68 -16.85
C MET A 115 -21.86 -23.47 -16.80
N TRP A 116 -20.62 -23.64 -16.32
CA TRP A 116 -19.76 -22.50 -15.95
C TRP A 116 -18.40 -22.54 -16.63
N ALA A 117 -18.03 -21.46 -17.33
CA ALA A 117 -16.67 -21.22 -17.79
C ALA A 117 -15.90 -20.35 -16.78
N GLN A 118 -14.67 -20.75 -16.46
CA GLN A 118 -13.73 -19.95 -15.66
C GLN A 118 -12.59 -19.47 -16.57
N TRP A 119 -12.17 -18.22 -16.43
CA TRP A 119 -11.06 -17.65 -17.19
C TRP A 119 -10.18 -16.75 -16.31
N ASP A 120 -8.89 -16.63 -16.67
CA ASP A 120 -7.92 -15.75 -16.01
C ASP A 120 -6.78 -15.37 -17.00
N TRP A 121 -5.92 -14.43 -16.59
CA TRP A 121 -4.77 -13.96 -17.37
C TRP A 121 -3.45 -14.58 -16.88
N GLY A 122 -2.88 -15.47 -17.69
CA GLY A 122 -1.48 -15.90 -17.56
C GLY A 122 -0.51 -14.89 -18.19
N GLN A 123 0.75 -14.96 -17.77
CA GLN A 123 1.87 -14.32 -18.47
C GLN A 123 2.48 -15.33 -19.45
N GLY A 124 2.71 -14.92 -20.70
CA GLY A 124 3.36 -15.73 -21.72
C GLY A 124 4.85 -15.39 -21.87
N GLN A 125 5.52 -16.11 -22.78
CA GLN A 125 6.91 -15.81 -23.13
C GLN A 125 7.05 -14.49 -23.89
N ARG A 126 8.28 -13.98 -24.01
CA ARG A 126 8.57 -12.82 -24.85
C ARG A 126 8.71 -13.30 -26.30
N VAL A 127 7.94 -12.71 -27.20
CA VAL A 127 8.00 -12.94 -28.66
C VAL A 127 8.49 -11.64 -29.29
N GLU A 128 9.54 -11.71 -30.10
CA GLU A 128 10.19 -10.53 -30.72
C GLU A 128 10.52 -9.42 -29.69
N GLY A 129 10.98 -9.84 -28.51
CA GLY A 129 11.29 -8.95 -27.39
C GLY A 129 10.08 -8.42 -26.61
N ARG A 130 8.86 -8.45 -27.16
CA ARG A 130 7.62 -8.00 -26.49
C ARG A 130 7.04 -9.10 -25.60
N ALA A 131 6.59 -8.76 -24.39
CA ALA A 131 5.91 -9.70 -23.50
C ALA A 131 4.48 -10.01 -24.01
N THR A 132 4.07 -11.28 -23.95
CA THR A 132 2.71 -11.72 -24.28
C THR A 132 1.86 -11.93 -23.04
N ASN A 133 0.55 -11.69 -23.17
CA ASN A 133 -0.47 -12.10 -22.20
C ASN A 133 -1.16 -13.36 -22.73
N LEU A 134 -1.48 -14.31 -21.85
CA LEU A 134 -2.23 -15.51 -22.19
C LEU A 134 -3.61 -15.43 -21.56
N PHE A 135 -4.66 -15.22 -22.36
CA PHE A 135 -6.02 -15.46 -21.89
C PHE A 135 -6.20 -16.97 -21.76
N CYS A 136 -6.57 -17.45 -20.57
CA CYS A 136 -6.70 -18.88 -20.27
C CYS A 136 -8.10 -19.18 -19.75
N ALA A 137 -8.94 -19.83 -20.56
CA ALA A 137 -10.28 -20.27 -20.17
C ALA A 137 -10.41 -21.80 -20.08
N ARG A 138 -11.31 -22.26 -19.21
CA ARG A 138 -11.73 -23.66 -19.09
C ARG A 138 -13.24 -23.77 -18.83
N LEU A 139 -13.83 -24.86 -19.29
CA LEU A 139 -15.18 -25.25 -18.86
C LEU A 139 -15.10 -26.05 -17.54
N ALA A 140 -16.07 -25.86 -16.65
CA ALA A 140 -16.21 -26.60 -15.40
C ALA A 140 -16.25 -28.11 -15.65
N TRP A 141 -15.49 -28.88 -14.85
CA TRP A 141 -15.32 -30.33 -14.94
C TRP A 141 -14.75 -30.90 -16.27
N SER A 142 -14.58 -30.07 -17.30
CA SER A 142 -13.98 -30.49 -18.56
C SER A 142 -12.45 -30.49 -18.54
N ARG A 143 -11.88 -31.28 -19.48
CA ARG A 143 -10.47 -31.21 -19.89
C ARG A 143 -10.22 -30.12 -20.94
N THR A 144 -11.26 -29.67 -21.65
CA THR A 144 -11.15 -28.62 -22.67
C THR A 144 -10.66 -27.31 -22.05
N ARG A 145 -9.63 -26.73 -22.67
CA ARG A 145 -9.09 -25.41 -22.33
C ARG A 145 -8.89 -24.60 -23.61
N VAL A 146 -9.05 -23.29 -23.50
CA VAL A 146 -8.80 -22.33 -24.56
C VAL A 146 -7.70 -21.40 -24.08
N ILE A 147 -6.63 -21.27 -24.86
CA ILE A 147 -5.52 -20.36 -24.57
C ILE A 147 -5.36 -19.43 -25.77
N VAL A 148 -5.46 -18.13 -25.55
CA VAL A 148 -5.30 -17.11 -26.60
C VAL A 148 -4.13 -16.20 -26.23
N PRO A 149 -3.00 -16.23 -26.98
CA PRO A 149 -1.94 -15.25 -26.81
C PRO A 149 -2.40 -13.88 -27.33
N THR A 150 -2.07 -12.83 -26.58
CA THR A 150 -2.54 -11.45 -26.79
C THR A 150 -1.46 -10.45 -26.39
N TRP A 151 -1.58 -9.22 -26.88
CA TRP A 151 -0.57 -8.17 -26.72
C TRP A 151 -0.89 -7.13 -25.64
N ASP A 152 -2.08 -7.22 -25.05
CA ASP A 152 -2.68 -6.32 -24.07
C ASP A 152 -3.80 -7.07 -23.30
N ARG A 153 -4.50 -6.38 -22.39
CA ARG A 153 -5.66 -6.91 -21.65
C ARG A 153 -6.86 -5.95 -21.71
N THR A 154 -6.99 -5.20 -22.81
CA THR A 154 -8.07 -4.21 -22.99
C THR A 154 -9.43 -4.89 -23.12
N LEU A 155 -10.52 -4.14 -22.88
CA LEU A 155 -11.88 -4.68 -22.96
C LEU A 155 -12.22 -5.29 -24.35
N PRO A 156 -11.85 -4.68 -25.51
CA PRO A 156 -12.06 -5.32 -26.81
C PRO A 156 -11.31 -6.65 -26.96
N THR A 157 -10.04 -6.70 -26.53
CA THR A 157 -9.22 -7.92 -26.54
C THR A 157 -9.84 -9.01 -25.65
N LEU A 158 -10.34 -8.65 -24.47
CA LEU A 158 -11.04 -9.57 -23.56
C LEU A 158 -12.33 -10.11 -24.17
N ILE A 159 -13.17 -9.26 -24.78
CA ILE A 159 -14.41 -9.67 -25.45
C ILE A 159 -14.11 -10.64 -26.59
N GLY A 160 -13.11 -10.34 -27.43
CA GLY A 160 -12.67 -11.23 -28.52
C GLY A 160 -12.11 -12.57 -28.03
N CYS A 161 -11.48 -12.61 -26.85
CA CYS A 161 -11.05 -13.85 -26.22
C CYS A 161 -12.22 -14.67 -25.65
N LEU A 162 -13.22 -14.01 -25.06
CA LEU A 162 -14.43 -14.64 -24.54
C LEU A 162 -15.29 -15.22 -25.66
N ASP A 163 -15.49 -14.50 -26.77
CA ASP A 163 -16.19 -15.01 -27.97
C ASP A 163 -15.54 -16.31 -28.49
N ARG A 164 -14.22 -16.27 -28.70
CA ARG A 164 -13.43 -17.44 -29.14
C ARG A 164 -13.56 -18.61 -28.15
N ALA A 165 -13.55 -18.33 -26.85
CA ALA A 165 -13.68 -19.36 -25.83
C ALA A 165 -15.07 -20.00 -25.83
N MET A 166 -16.15 -19.21 -25.89
CA MET A 166 -17.51 -19.74 -25.95
C MET A 166 -17.71 -20.60 -27.20
N ARG A 167 -17.29 -20.12 -28.38
CA ARG A 167 -17.35 -20.89 -29.63
C ARG A 167 -16.59 -22.22 -29.53
N ALA A 168 -15.40 -22.21 -28.92
CA ALA A 168 -14.60 -23.42 -28.70
C ALA A 168 -15.16 -24.37 -27.61
N PHE A 169 -16.06 -23.88 -26.75
CA PHE A 169 -16.86 -24.72 -25.85
C PHE A 169 -18.20 -25.17 -26.46
N GLY A 170 -18.49 -24.81 -27.72
CA GLY A 170 -19.76 -25.10 -28.39
C GLY A 170 -20.91 -24.15 -28.04
N GLY A 171 -20.66 -23.12 -27.22
CA GLY A 171 -21.63 -22.07 -26.92
C GLY A 171 -21.66 -21.00 -28.01
N CYS A 172 -22.85 -20.55 -28.37
CA CYS A 172 -23.01 -19.36 -29.20
C CYS A 172 -23.08 -18.12 -28.29
N PRO A 173 -22.11 -17.19 -28.33
CA PRO A 173 -22.24 -15.91 -27.64
C PRO A 173 -23.22 -15.02 -28.43
N THR A 174 -24.51 -15.14 -28.12
CA THR A 174 -25.56 -14.25 -28.65
C THR A 174 -25.43 -12.86 -28.04
N TYR A 175 -25.34 -11.86 -28.91
CA TYR A 175 -25.55 -10.43 -28.65
C TYR A 175 -26.66 -9.92 -29.59
#